data_AF-A0A8J5ZT33-F1
#
_entry.id   AF-A0A8J5ZT33-F1
#
_cell.length_a   1.000
_cell.length_b   1.000
_cell.length_c   1.000
_cell.angle_alpha   90.00
_cell.angle_beta   90.00
_cell.angle_gamma   90.00
#
_symmetry.space_group_name_H-M   'P 1'
#
loop_
_entity.id
_entity.type
_entity.pdbx_description
1 polymer ?
#
loop_
_entity_poly.entity_id
_entity_poly.type
_entity_poly.pdbx_seq_one_letter_code
_entity_poly.pdbx_strand_id
1 'polypeptide(L)'
;AFTQVFTFGPTFRAENSQSRRHLAEFYMVEAEISFVESLGDLMQVMEGLFKSATMSVLSNCPEDIELCHKFIAPGQKDRLEHMLKNNFVVISYTEAVEILKQSSQNFTFTPEVAAVDLLVPGVGELFGGSLREERYHFLEQRLARYLDLRRFGSVPHGGFGMGFERYLQCILGVDNIKDVIPFPRFTHSCLL
;
A
#
# COMPACT_ATOMS: atom_id res chain seq x y z
N ALA A 1 -15.07 -8.74 -20.57
CA ALA A 1 -14.13 -8.83 -19.44
C ALA A 1 -14.19 -7.52 -18.65
N PHE A 2 -14.01 -7.56 -17.33
CA PHE A 2 -13.96 -6.34 -16.51
C PHE A 2 -12.59 -5.68 -16.67
N THR A 3 -12.56 -4.36 -16.89
CA THR A 3 -11.32 -3.59 -17.12
C THR A 3 -10.74 -3.03 -15.83
N GLN A 4 -11.58 -2.83 -14.82
CA GLN A 4 -11.22 -2.33 -13.50
C GLN A 4 -11.92 -3.21 -12.47
N VAL A 5 -11.14 -3.81 -11.59
CA VAL A 5 -11.65 -4.65 -10.50
C VAL A 5 -10.91 -4.32 -9.22
N PHE A 6 -11.60 -4.51 -8.09
CA PHE A 6 -10.95 -4.44 -6.80
C PHE A 6 -11.49 -5.53 -5.87
N THR A 7 -10.66 -5.93 -4.91
CA THR A 7 -11.03 -6.78 -3.78
C THR A 7 -10.92 -5.95 -2.50
N PHE A 8 -11.80 -6.25 -1.54
CA PHE A 8 -11.68 -5.81 -0.16
C PHE A 8 -11.92 -7.04 0.70
N GLY A 9 -10.89 -7.55 1.36
CA GLY A 9 -11.02 -8.81 2.08
C GLY A 9 -9.87 -9.11 3.02
N PRO A 10 -10.04 -10.13 3.87
CA PRO A 10 -9.01 -10.55 4.80
C PRO A 10 -7.89 -11.27 4.06
N THR A 11 -6.66 -10.91 4.42
CA THR A 11 -5.42 -11.52 3.95
C THR A 11 -4.62 -11.99 5.17
N PHE A 12 -3.93 -13.12 5.00
CA PHE A 12 -3.24 -13.80 6.08
C PHE A 12 -1.74 -13.89 5.79
N ARG A 13 -0.93 -13.64 6.83
CA ARG A 13 0.52 -13.84 6.79
C ARG A 13 0.93 -14.78 7.92
N ALA A 14 1.70 -15.80 7.58
CA ALA A 14 2.22 -16.80 8.53
C ALA A 14 3.65 -16.50 9.00
N GLU A 15 4.14 -15.28 8.77
CA GLU A 15 5.47 -14.88 9.21
C GLU A 15 5.55 -14.77 10.73
N ASN A 16 6.64 -15.25 11.32
CA ASN A 16 6.86 -15.15 12.76
C ASN A 16 7.32 -13.73 13.12
N SER A 17 6.38 -12.78 13.18
CA SER A 17 6.66 -11.37 13.50
C SER A 17 5.79 -10.86 14.64
N GLN A 18 6.44 -10.25 15.64
CA GLN A 18 5.78 -9.65 16.81
C GLN A 18 5.89 -8.12 16.84
N SER A 19 6.18 -7.50 15.68
CA SER A 19 6.38 -6.04 15.61
C SER A 19 5.09 -5.26 15.92
N ARG A 20 5.22 -3.94 16.14
CA ARG A 20 4.09 -3.02 16.27
C ARG A 20 3.43 -2.67 14.92
N ARG A 21 3.92 -3.24 13.81
CA ARG A 21 3.54 -2.94 12.42
C ARG A 21 3.03 -4.15 11.62
N HIS A 22 3.00 -5.33 12.24
CA HIS A 22 2.60 -6.58 11.59
C HIS A 22 1.41 -7.21 12.30
N LEU A 23 0.51 -7.76 11.49
CA LEU A 23 -0.61 -8.60 11.88
C LEU A 23 -0.53 -9.89 11.06
N ALA A 24 -1.00 -10.99 11.63
CA ALA A 24 -1.16 -12.26 10.93
C ALA A 24 -2.46 -12.31 10.12
N GLU A 25 -3.46 -11.51 10.49
CA GLU A 25 -4.74 -11.32 9.80
C GLU A 25 -4.99 -9.82 9.70
N PHE A 26 -5.25 -9.33 8.49
CA PHE A 26 -5.47 -7.91 8.19
C PHE A 26 -6.28 -7.79 6.90
N TYR A 27 -6.87 -6.62 6.64
CA TYR A 27 -7.65 -6.38 5.44
C TYR A 27 -6.80 -5.71 4.36
N MET A 28 -6.93 -6.22 3.13
CA MET A 28 -6.31 -5.64 1.96
C MET A 28 -7.36 -5.06 1.03
N VAL A 29 -7.05 -3.88 0.50
CA VAL A 29 -7.73 -3.32 -0.67
C VAL A 29 -6.81 -3.51 -1.85
N GLU A 30 -7.18 -4.37 -2.79
CA GLU A 30 -6.33 -4.69 -3.95
C GLU A 30 -7.08 -4.29 -5.21
N ALA A 31 -6.46 -3.46 -6.05
CA ALA A 31 -7.04 -3.03 -7.32
C ALA A 31 -6.19 -3.54 -8.47
N GLU A 32 -6.84 -4.03 -9.52
CA GLU A 32 -6.20 -4.46 -10.75
C GLU A 32 -6.88 -3.77 -11.94
N ILE A 33 -6.06 -3.13 -12.79
CA ILE A 33 -6.53 -2.25 -13.85
C ILE A 33 -5.89 -2.67 -15.17
N SER A 34 -6.73 -2.87 -16.18
CA SER A 34 -6.32 -3.17 -17.56
C SER A 34 -5.97 -1.90 -18.33
N PHE A 35 -5.13 -2.03 -19.35
CA PHE A 35 -4.65 -0.93 -20.21
C PHE A 35 -3.81 0.11 -19.47
N VAL A 36 -3.02 -0.36 -18.50
CA VAL A 36 -2.04 0.45 -17.77
C VAL A 36 -0.67 0.15 -18.37
N GLU A 37 -0.09 1.16 -19.02
CA GLU A 37 1.19 1.01 -19.72
C GLU A 37 2.37 1.52 -18.89
N SER A 38 2.11 2.42 -17.94
CA SER A 38 3.16 3.03 -17.11
C SER A 38 2.88 2.91 -15.61
N LEU A 39 3.94 2.89 -14.81
CA LEU A 39 3.83 3.05 -13.36
C LEU A 39 3.23 4.42 -12.99
N GLY A 40 3.37 5.43 -13.86
CA GLY A 40 2.78 6.76 -13.70
C GLY A 40 1.26 6.69 -13.54
N ASP A 41 0.61 5.86 -14.36
CA ASP A 41 -0.83 5.69 -14.33
C ASP A 41 -1.29 5.03 -13.01
N LEU A 42 -0.53 4.02 -12.52
CA LEU A 42 -0.80 3.41 -11.21
C LEU A 42 -0.61 4.40 -10.07
N MET A 43 0.47 5.19 -10.10
CA MET A 43 0.76 6.19 -9.07
C MET A 43 -0.36 7.23 -8.95
N GLN A 44 -0.90 7.68 -10.08
CA GLN A 44 -2.05 8.60 -10.10
C GLN A 44 -3.29 7.98 -9.46
N VAL A 45 -3.56 6.70 -9.73
CA VAL A 45 -4.69 5.99 -9.11
C VAL A 45 -4.48 5.82 -7.62
N MET A 46 -3.27 5.43 -7.18
CA MET A 46 -2.92 5.28 -5.77
C MET A 46 -3.08 6.60 -5.00
N GLU A 47 -2.52 7.70 -5.53
CA GLU A 47 -2.63 9.04 -4.95
C GLU A 47 -4.09 9.52 -4.92
N GLY A 48 -4.82 9.34 -6.02
CA GLY A 48 -6.22 9.70 -6.14
C GLY A 48 -7.11 8.94 -5.15
N LEU A 49 -6.89 7.63 -4.99
CA LEU A 49 -7.60 6.79 -4.02
C LEU A 49 -7.33 7.27 -2.60
N PHE A 50 -6.06 7.45 -2.23
CA PHE A 50 -5.70 7.92 -0.88
C PHE A 50 -6.34 9.28 -0.58
N LYS A 51 -6.19 10.27 -1.48
CA LYS A 51 -6.73 11.62 -1.27
C LYS A 51 -8.25 11.59 -1.19
N SER A 52 -8.92 10.90 -2.10
CA SER A 52 -10.38 10.85 -2.16
C SER A 52 -10.99 10.14 -0.95
N ALA A 53 -10.44 8.98 -0.57
CA ALA A 53 -10.91 8.22 0.60
C ALA A 53 -10.69 9.04 1.89
N THR A 54 -9.52 9.65 2.04
CA THR A 54 -9.19 10.44 3.23
C THR A 54 -10.06 11.69 3.33
N MET A 55 -10.27 12.43 2.23
CA MET A 55 -11.20 13.57 2.21
C MET A 55 -12.62 13.14 2.58
N SER A 56 -13.07 11.97 2.10
CA SER A 56 -14.39 11.42 2.44
C SER A 56 -14.50 11.08 3.92
N VAL A 57 -13.47 10.52 4.53
CA VAL A 57 -13.46 10.25 5.98
C VAL A 57 -13.50 11.56 6.77
N LEU A 58 -12.68 12.54 6.39
CA LEU A 58 -12.63 13.85 7.08
C LEU A 58 -13.93 14.64 6.97
N SER A 59 -14.67 14.51 5.85
CA SER A 59 -15.94 15.22 5.67
C SER A 59 -17.11 14.53 6.36
N ASN A 60 -17.12 13.20 6.43
CA ASN A 60 -18.23 12.44 7.00
C ASN A 60 -18.09 12.18 8.51
N CYS A 61 -16.86 12.07 9.04
CA CYS A 61 -16.60 11.76 10.45
C CYS A 61 -15.68 12.79 11.15
N PRO A 62 -15.94 14.11 11.06
CA PRO A 62 -15.02 15.11 11.58
C PRO A 62 -14.84 15.05 13.11
N GLU A 63 -15.90 14.75 13.86
CA GLU A 63 -15.88 14.71 15.33
C GLU A 63 -14.99 13.58 15.87
N ASP A 64 -15.11 12.38 15.29
CA ASP A 64 -14.29 11.22 15.68
C ASP A 64 -12.81 11.45 15.38
N ILE A 65 -12.51 12.01 14.21
CA ILE A 65 -11.14 12.33 13.81
C ILE A 65 -10.54 13.41 14.72
N GLU A 66 -11.30 14.46 15.05
CA GLU A 66 -10.84 15.50 15.96
C GLU A 66 -10.54 14.94 17.35
N LEU A 67 -11.37 14.02 17.85
CA LEU A 67 -11.14 13.32 19.11
C LEU A 67 -9.82 12.54 19.07
N CYS A 68 -9.61 11.72 18.05
CA CYS A 68 -8.37 10.95 17.88
C CYS A 68 -7.14 11.87 17.78
N HIS A 69 -7.20 12.94 16.98
CA HIS A 69 -6.06 13.87 16.84
C HIS A 69 -5.79 14.65 18.12
N LYS A 70 -6.81 14.96 18.93
CA LYS A 70 -6.63 15.65 20.20
C LYS A 70 -6.00 14.78 21.27
N PHE A 71 -6.40 13.51 21.37
CA PHE A 71 -6.04 12.65 22.50
C PHE A 71 -5.00 11.58 22.18
N ILE A 72 -4.92 11.13 20.93
CA ILE A 72 -4.00 10.07 20.50
C ILE A 72 -2.78 10.68 19.81
N ALA A 73 -3.00 11.54 18.82
CA ALA A 73 -1.93 12.04 17.96
C ALA A 73 -1.98 13.56 17.71
N PRO A 74 -1.62 14.39 18.71
CA PRO A 74 -1.55 15.84 18.54
C PRO A 74 -0.64 16.23 17.36
N GLY A 75 -1.17 17.04 16.44
CA GLY A 75 -0.47 17.48 15.22
C GLY A 75 -0.66 16.57 14.00
N GLN A 76 -1.38 15.44 14.13
CA GLN A 76 -1.67 14.59 12.96
C GLN A 76 -2.58 15.27 11.94
N LYS A 77 -3.48 16.15 12.39
CA LYS A 77 -4.34 16.97 11.54
C LYS A 77 -3.52 17.77 10.52
N ASP A 78 -2.53 18.53 10.97
CA ASP A 78 -1.69 19.38 10.11
C ASP A 78 -0.90 18.54 9.11
N ARG A 79 -0.42 17.36 9.52
CA ARG A 79 0.28 16.41 8.64
C ARG A 79 -0.63 15.90 7.53
N LEU A 80 -1.86 15.49 7.86
CA LEU A 80 -2.83 15.02 6.88
C LEU A 80 -3.23 16.13 5.91
N GLU A 81 -3.50 17.34 6.42
CA GLU A 81 -3.79 18.49 5.56
C GLU A 81 -2.65 18.78 4.60
N HIS A 82 -1.40 18.70 5.07
CA HIS A 82 -0.22 18.85 4.23
C HIS A 82 -0.13 17.75 3.16
N MET A 83 -0.41 16.49 3.51
CA MET A 83 -0.43 15.38 2.55
C MET A 83 -1.54 15.53 1.50
N LEU A 84 -2.70 16.03 1.87
CA LEU A 84 -3.82 16.23 0.95
C LEU A 84 -3.60 17.41 0.00
N LYS A 85 -2.98 18.49 0.48
CA LYS A 85 -2.73 19.71 -0.31
C LYS A 85 -1.59 19.55 -1.32
N ASN A 86 -0.56 18.77 -0.99
CA ASN A 86 0.62 18.62 -1.84
C ASN A 86 0.53 17.40 -2.75
N ASN A 87 1.24 17.44 -3.87
CA ASN A 87 1.44 16.27 -4.73
C ASN A 87 2.48 15.34 -4.12
N PHE A 88 2.34 14.04 -4.35
CA PHE A 88 3.32 13.08 -3.85
C PHE A 88 4.61 13.16 -4.64
N VAL A 89 5.74 13.16 -3.92
CA VAL A 89 7.06 13.18 -4.52
C VAL A 89 7.35 11.79 -5.08
N VAL A 90 7.65 11.72 -6.38
CA VAL A 90 8.07 10.50 -7.05
C VAL A 90 9.60 10.49 -7.14
N ILE A 91 10.21 9.43 -6.63
CA ILE A 91 11.66 9.22 -6.67
C ILE A 91 11.91 7.81 -7.20
N SER A 92 12.83 7.67 -8.15
CA SER A 92 13.23 6.35 -8.63
C SER A 92 14.03 5.60 -7.56
N TYR A 93 14.03 4.27 -7.62
CA TYR A 93 14.83 3.47 -6.68
C TYR A 93 16.32 3.84 -6.74
N THR A 94 16.86 4.09 -7.94
CA THR A 94 18.27 4.49 -8.12
C THR A 94 18.57 5.80 -7.41
N GLU A 95 17.73 6.81 -7.59
CA GLU A 95 17.88 8.10 -6.90
C GLU A 95 17.75 7.93 -5.38
N ALA A 96 16.79 7.11 -4.91
CA ALA A 96 16.65 6.81 -3.49
C ALA A 96 17.90 6.13 -2.92
N VAL A 97 18.48 5.17 -3.64
CA VAL A 97 19.74 4.51 -3.25
C VAL A 97 20.91 5.49 -3.25
N GLU A 98 21.00 6.39 -4.24
CA GLU A 98 22.05 7.42 -4.27
C GLU A 98 21.95 8.37 -3.07
N ILE A 99 20.74 8.81 -2.72
CA ILE A 99 20.49 9.60 -1.50
C ILE A 99 20.88 8.80 -0.25
N LEU A 100 20.52 7.52 -0.18
CA LEU A 100 20.85 6.66 0.96
C LEU A 100 22.35 6.34 1.04
N LYS A 101 23.09 6.26 -0.07
CA LYS A 101 24.56 6.07 -0.08
C LYS A 101 25.31 7.27 0.47
N GLN A 102 24.70 8.45 0.48
CA GLN A 102 25.25 9.60 1.22
C GLN A 102 25.10 9.43 2.74
N SER A 103 24.28 8.48 3.18
CA SER A 103 24.17 8.05 4.58
C SER A 103 25.08 6.86 4.88
N SER A 104 25.52 6.70 6.13
CA SER A 104 26.52 5.72 6.55
C SER A 104 26.05 4.24 6.61
N GLN A 105 25.01 3.85 5.87
CA GLN A 105 24.38 2.53 5.93
C GLN A 105 24.70 1.66 4.70
N ASN A 106 24.95 0.36 4.90
CA ASN A 106 25.27 -0.58 3.82
C ASN A 106 24.03 -1.34 3.35
N PHE A 107 23.80 -1.41 2.04
CA PHE A 107 22.67 -2.11 1.42
C PHE A 107 23.12 -3.33 0.61
N THR A 108 22.34 -4.42 0.63
CA THR A 108 22.76 -5.76 0.18
C THR A 108 22.23 -6.17 -1.21
N PHE A 109 21.21 -5.50 -1.77
CA PHE A 109 20.50 -5.97 -2.97
C PHE A 109 20.29 -4.88 -4.04
N THR A 110 20.31 -5.32 -5.30
CA THR A 110 19.98 -4.51 -6.49
C THR A 110 18.71 -5.08 -7.12
N PRO A 111 17.60 -4.33 -7.22
CA PRO A 111 16.37 -4.80 -7.87
C PRO A 111 16.22 -4.29 -9.31
N GLU A 112 15.76 -5.17 -10.20
CA GLU A 112 15.37 -4.90 -11.59
C GLU A 112 13.89 -5.28 -11.79
N VAL A 113 12.95 -4.46 -11.30
CA VAL A 113 11.51 -4.64 -11.57
C VAL A 113 10.76 -3.31 -11.63
N ALA A 114 9.72 -3.24 -12.46
CA ALA A 114 8.77 -2.12 -12.50
C ALA A 114 7.76 -2.23 -11.35
N ALA A 115 8.21 -1.85 -10.15
CA ALA A 115 7.41 -1.81 -8.92
C ALA A 115 7.31 -0.37 -8.39
N VAL A 116 6.32 -0.13 -7.54
CA VAL A 116 6.09 1.15 -6.88
C VAL A 116 5.61 0.94 -5.46
N ASP A 117 6.22 1.67 -4.52
CA ASP A 117 5.83 1.68 -3.11
C ASP A 117 5.50 3.11 -2.70
N LEU A 118 4.30 3.33 -2.14
CA LEU A 118 3.94 4.62 -1.54
C LEU A 118 4.33 4.63 -0.07
N LEU A 119 5.36 5.40 0.26
CA LEU A 119 5.86 5.55 1.62
C LEU A 119 5.23 6.75 2.31
N VAL A 120 4.69 6.52 3.51
CA VAL A 120 4.06 7.54 4.35
C VAL A 120 4.87 7.73 5.64
N PRO A 121 5.13 8.98 6.06
CA PRO A 121 5.84 9.26 7.32
C PRO A 121 5.19 8.56 8.53
N GLY A 122 6.01 7.93 9.38
CA GLY A 122 5.57 7.20 10.58
C GLY A 122 5.12 5.76 10.31
N VAL A 123 4.29 5.55 9.28
CA VAL A 123 3.71 4.23 8.94
C VAL A 123 4.67 3.38 8.08
N GLY A 124 5.42 4.02 7.17
CA GLY A 124 6.23 3.33 6.16
C GLY A 124 5.42 3.04 4.90
N GLU A 125 5.60 1.87 4.29
CA GLU A 125 4.87 1.46 3.09
C GLU A 125 3.36 1.35 3.36
N LEU A 126 2.56 2.14 2.65
CA LEU A 126 1.10 2.11 2.72
C LEU A 126 0.49 1.36 1.53
N PHE A 127 1.04 1.59 0.33
CA PHE A 127 0.68 0.86 -0.88
C PHE A 127 1.93 0.22 -1.47
N GLY A 128 1.76 -0.98 -2.02
CA GLY A 128 2.75 -1.66 -2.85
C GLY A 128 2.09 -2.11 -4.15
N GLY A 129 2.74 -1.85 -5.28
CA GLY A 129 2.16 -2.11 -6.60
C GLY A 129 3.20 -2.41 -7.67
N SER A 130 2.74 -2.91 -8.80
CA SER A 130 3.60 -3.18 -9.95
C SER A 130 2.79 -3.22 -11.24
N LEU A 131 3.47 -3.00 -12.36
CA LEU A 131 2.98 -3.53 -13.64
C LEU A 131 3.12 -5.06 -13.62
N ARG A 132 2.21 -5.74 -14.31
CA ARG A 132 2.26 -7.19 -14.45
C ARG A 132 2.92 -7.55 -15.75
N GLU A 133 3.80 -8.54 -15.72
CA GLU A 133 4.34 -9.12 -16.94
C GLU A 133 3.19 -9.77 -17.74
N GLU A 134 3.02 -9.30 -18.97
CA GLU A 134 1.97 -9.71 -19.89
C GLU A 134 2.49 -10.60 -21.01
N ARG A 135 3.82 -10.63 -21.24
CA ARG A 135 4.43 -11.43 -22.31
C ARG A 135 4.53 -12.89 -21.88
N TYR A 136 3.75 -13.74 -22.57
CA TYR A 136 3.60 -15.17 -22.27
C TYR A 136 4.95 -15.91 -22.07
N HIS A 137 5.91 -15.70 -22.97
CA HIS A 137 7.18 -16.45 -22.99
C HIS A 137 8.07 -16.18 -21.76
N PHE A 138 7.98 -15.00 -21.15
CA PHE A 138 8.71 -14.70 -19.92
C PHE A 138 8.11 -15.38 -18.68
N LEU A 139 6.81 -15.73 -18.73
CA LEU A 139 6.08 -16.32 -17.61
C LEU A 139 5.98 -17.84 -17.65
N GLU A 140 6.23 -18.46 -18.81
CA GLU A 140 6.02 -19.88 -19.05
C GLU A 140 6.69 -20.78 -17.99
N GLN A 141 7.88 -20.39 -17.54
CA GLN A 141 8.66 -21.15 -16.55
C GLN A 141 8.27 -20.87 -15.10
N ARG A 142 7.53 -19.79 -14.81
CA ARG A 142 7.28 -19.29 -13.44
C ARG A 142 5.83 -19.47 -12.96
N LEU A 143 4.84 -19.42 -13.85
CA LEU A 143 3.43 -19.31 -13.46
C LEU A 143 2.47 -20.18 -14.31
N ALA A 144 2.78 -21.47 -14.45
CA ALA A 144 2.04 -22.41 -15.32
C ALA A 144 0.50 -22.37 -15.18
N ARG A 145 -0.03 -22.17 -13.96
CA ARG A 145 -1.49 -22.14 -13.69
C ARG A 145 -2.20 -20.85 -14.11
N TYR A 146 -1.46 -19.78 -14.39
CA TYR A 146 -2.01 -18.45 -14.73
C TYR A 146 -1.68 -18.02 -16.16
N LEU A 147 -1.04 -18.89 -16.95
CA LEU A 147 -0.63 -18.59 -18.33
C LEU A 147 -1.80 -18.35 -19.28
N ASP A 148 -2.95 -18.97 -19.04
CA ASP A 148 -4.14 -18.79 -19.88
C ASP A 148 -4.61 -17.33 -19.92
N LEU A 149 -4.35 -16.55 -18.86
CA LEU A 149 -4.64 -15.11 -18.83
C LEU A 149 -3.83 -14.33 -19.88
N ARG A 150 -2.67 -14.85 -20.31
CA ARG A 150 -1.78 -14.22 -21.29
C ARG A 150 -1.96 -14.80 -22.70
N ARG A 151 -2.72 -15.89 -22.84
CA ARG A 151 -2.83 -16.66 -24.08
C ARG A 151 -3.79 -16.05 -25.09
N PHE A 152 -4.85 -15.38 -24.62
CA PHE A 152 -5.93 -14.88 -25.47
C PHE A 152 -6.10 -13.37 -25.34
N GLY A 153 -5.26 -12.61 -26.07
CA GLY A 153 -5.36 -11.15 -26.11
C GLY A 153 -4.95 -10.49 -24.79
N SER A 154 -3.75 -10.83 -24.30
CA SER A 154 -3.16 -10.16 -23.12
C SER A 154 -3.01 -8.66 -23.37
N VAL A 155 -3.17 -7.88 -22.30
CA VAL A 155 -3.04 -6.41 -22.34
C VAL A 155 -2.05 -5.95 -21.27
N PRO A 156 -1.39 -4.80 -21.45
CA PRO A 156 -0.69 -4.14 -20.36
C PRO A 156 -1.65 -3.91 -19.20
N HIS A 157 -1.28 -4.35 -18.00
CA HIS A 157 -2.09 -4.19 -16.80
C HIS A 157 -1.19 -4.08 -15.58
N GLY A 158 -1.73 -3.47 -14.55
CA GLY A 158 -1.04 -3.28 -13.29
C GLY A 158 -2.01 -3.24 -12.15
N GLY A 159 -1.47 -3.36 -10.95
CA GLY A 159 -2.27 -3.32 -9.75
C GLY A 159 -1.45 -2.96 -8.52
N PHE A 160 -2.17 -2.65 -7.46
CA PHE A 160 -1.60 -2.32 -6.16
C PHE A 160 -2.45 -2.90 -5.04
N GLY A 161 -1.81 -3.12 -3.90
CA GLY A 161 -2.46 -3.45 -2.64
C GLY A 161 -2.25 -2.33 -1.63
N MET A 162 -3.30 -1.98 -0.90
CA MET A 162 -3.26 -1.10 0.26
C MET A 162 -3.64 -1.88 1.51
N GLY A 163 -2.79 -1.86 2.53
CA GLY A 163 -3.13 -2.39 3.84
C GLY A 163 -4.13 -1.49 4.55
N PHE A 164 -5.35 -1.96 4.79
CA PHE A 164 -6.42 -1.14 5.33
C PHE A 164 -6.12 -0.67 6.76
N GLU A 165 -5.55 -1.52 7.61
CA GLU A 165 -5.14 -1.16 8.96
C GLU A 165 -4.00 -0.12 8.95
N ARG A 166 -3.07 -0.21 7.99
CA ARG A 166 -2.03 0.83 7.83
C ARG A 166 -2.60 2.16 7.37
N TYR A 167 -3.66 2.12 6.55
CA TYR A 167 -4.40 3.32 6.15
C TYR A 167 -5.09 3.97 7.34
N LEU A 168 -5.79 3.20 8.17
CA LEU A 168 -6.38 3.70 9.42
C LEU A 168 -5.32 4.24 10.38
N GLN A 169 -4.19 3.54 10.49
CA GLN A 169 -3.04 3.97 11.27
C GLN A 169 -2.55 5.36 10.83
N CYS A 170 -2.44 5.57 9.51
CA CYS A 170 -2.06 6.85 8.93
C CYS A 170 -3.05 7.97 9.26
N ILE A 171 -4.35 7.73 9.14
CA ILE A 171 -5.36 8.78 9.33
C ILE A 171 -5.52 9.14 10.81
N LEU A 172 -5.58 8.13 11.67
CA LEU A 172 -5.80 8.34 13.10
C LEU A 172 -4.52 8.77 13.82
N GLY A 173 -3.34 8.49 13.24
CA GLY A 173 -2.05 8.76 13.85
C GLY A 173 -1.69 7.79 14.98
N VAL A 174 -2.28 6.59 14.96
CA VAL A 174 -2.07 5.57 16.00
C VAL A 174 -0.71 4.90 15.81
N ASP A 175 0.07 4.71 16.87
CA ASP A 175 1.43 4.15 16.74
C ASP A 175 1.47 2.63 16.52
N ASN A 176 0.47 1.90 17.01
CA ASN A 176 0.45 0.43 17.00
C ASN A 176 -0.71 -0.08 16.14
N ILE A 177 -0.39 -0.89 15.12
CA ILE A 177 -1.38 -1.44 14.19
C ILE A 177 -2.42 -2.35 14.87
N LYS A 178 -2.12 -2.83 16.09
CA LYS A 178 -3.03 -3.67 16.87
C LYS A 178 -4.22 -2.89 17.42
N ASP A 179 -4.13 -1.57 17.49
CA ASP A 179 -5.16 -0.70 18.08
C ASP A 179 -6.15 -0.17 17.04
N VAL A 180 -5.95 -0.51 15.75
CA VAL A 180 -6.81 -0.10 14.63
C VAL A 180 -7.69 -1.23 14.10
N ILE A 181 -7.65 -2.40 14.74
CA ILE A 181 -8.50 -3.56 14.43
C ILE A 181 -9.10 -4.10 15.73
N PRO A 182 -10.38 -4.52 15.77
CA PRO A 182 -11.02 -4.94 17.01
C PRO A 182 -10.34 -6.11 17.74
N PHE A 183 -9.91 -7.13 16.98
CA PHE A 183 -9.33 -8.35 17.53
C PHE A 183 -8.04 -8.71 16.78
N PRO A 184 -6.91 -8.03 17.07
CA PRO A 184 -5.66 -8.23 16.34
C PRO A 184 -5.15 -9.67 16.48
N ARG A 185 -4.80 -10.29 15.35
CA ARG A 185 -4.10 -11.58 15.30
C ARG A 185 -2.63 -11.34 14.98
N PHE A 186 -1.75 -11.95 15.75
CA PHE A 186 -0.30 -11.90 15.55
C PHE A 186 0.34 -13.12 16.21
N THR A 187 1.66 -13.31 16.07
CA THR A 187 2.33 -14.49 16.64
C THR A 187 2.00 -14.64 18.13
N HIS A 188 1.54 -15.84 18.52
CA HIS A 188 1.12 -16.21 19.87
C HIS A 188 -0.14 -15.49 20.40
N SER A 189 -0.93 -14.85 19.53
CA SER A 189 -2.18 -14.19 19.92
C SER A 189 -3.33 -14.51 18.96
N CYS A 190 -4.33 -15.22 19.46
CA CYS A 190 -5.60 -15.53 18.80
C CYS A 190 -6.75 -15.55 19.81
N LEU A 191 -6.84 -14.49 20.63
CA LEU A 191 -7.86 -14.37 21.68
C LEU A 191 -9.22 -14.00 21.06
N LEU A 192 -10.27 -14.74 21.41
CA LEU A 192 -11.67 -14.47 21.04
C LEU A 192 -12.36 -13.67 22.13
#